data_AF-A0A661PJ34-F1
#
_entry.id   AF-A0A661PJ34-F1
#
_cell.length_a   1.000
_cell.length_b   1.000
_cell.length_c   1.000
_cell.angle_alpha   90.00
_cell.angle_beta   90.00
_cell.angle_gamma   90.00
#
_symmetry.space_group_name_H-M   'P 1'
#
loop_
_entity.id
_entity.type
_entity.pdbx_description
1 polymer ?
#
loop_
_entity_poly.entity_id
_entity_poly.type
_entity_poly.pdbx_seq_one_letter_code
_entity_poly.pdbx_strand_id
1 'polypeptide(L)'
;MSDDHTQWFIYADENLAVARLALGSGFYNACLQNIQQAVEKFLKAALLVQNEPLQKTHNIETLFRQVVASGVEVELSEEDCELLDSIYIPSKYPSGSVLPEFSPDKEIGIQCIEMAERVRKKVQDLV
;
A
#
# COMPACT_ATOMS: atom_id res chain seq x y z
N MET A 1 -4.38 1.50 -24.27
CA MET A 1 -4.53 0.49 -23.18
C MET A 1 -3.18 -0.04 -22.67
N SER A 2 -2.03 0.41 -23.20
CA SER A 2 -0.70 -0.02 -22.75
C SER A 2 -0.02 0.93 -21.74
N ASP A 3 -0.66 2.04 -21.34
CA ASP A 3 -0.01 3.07 -20.49
C ASP A 3 -0.55 3.13 -19.06
N ASP A 4 -1.69 2.48 -18.79
CA ASP A 4 -2.37 2.63 -17.51
C ASP A 4 -1.56 2.03 -16.36
N HIS A 5 -1.01 0.81 -16.52
CA HIS A 5 -0.20 0.15 -15.47
C HIS A 5 1.04 0.98 -15.10
N THR A 6 1.73 1.55 -16.08
CA THR A 6 2.88 2.45 -15.87
C THR A 6 2.46 3.69 -15.10
N GLN A 7 1.32 4.29 -15.44
CA GLN A 7 0.82 5.46 -14.73
C GLN A 7 0.44 5.15 -13.27
N TRP A 8 -0.16 3.98 -13.02
CA TRP A 8 -0.44 3.49 -11.66
C TRP A 8 0.85 3.27 -10.87
N PHE A 9 1.88 2.69 -11.48
CA PHE A 9 3.19 2.50 -10.87
C PHE A 9 3.86 3.83 -10.52
N ILE A 10 3.84 4.82 -11.42
CA ILE A 10 4.39 6.16 -11.18
C ILE A 10 3.69 6.82 -10.00
N TYR A 11 2.35 6.80 -9.95
CA TYR A 11 1.61 7.37 -8.82
C TYR A 11 1.85 6.62 -7.50
N ALA A 12 2.08 5.31 -7.56
CA ALA A 12 2.48 4.53 -6.38
C ALA A 12 3.87 4.97 -5.86
N ASP A 13 4.82 5.19 -6.77
CA ASP A 13 6.16 5.70 -6.46
C ASP A 13 6.12 7.11 -5.85
N GLU A 14 5.29 7.99 -6.39
CA GLU A 14 5.05 9.32 -5.81
C GLU A 14 4.52 9.22 -4.38
N ASN A 15 3.52 8.35 -4.13
CA ASN A 15 3.01 8.13 -2.78
C ASN A 15 4.11 7.62 -1.84
N LEU A 16 4.93 6.66 -2.27
CA LEU A 16 6.02 6.14 -1.44
C LEU A 16 7.10 7.20 -1.15
N ALA A 17 7.39 8.09 -2.10
CA ALA A 17 8.29 9.23 -1.89
C ALA A 17 7.73 10.20 -0.85
N VAL A 18 6.43 10.55 -0.95
CA VAL A 18 5.77 11.41 0.05
C VAL A 18 5.75 10.76 1.43
N ALA A 19 5.54 9.44 1.52
CA ALA A 19 5.59 8.71 2.79
C ALA A 19 6.95 8.89 3.49
N ARG A 20 8.07 8.78 2.77
CA ARG A 20 9.41 9.00 3.34
C ARG A 20 9.62 10.42 3.84
N LEU A 21 9.17 11.42 3.07
CA LEU A 21 9.25 12.82 3.48
C LEU A 21 8.43 13.07 4.74
N ALA A 22 7.22 12.50 4.82
CA ALA A 22 6.34 12.60 5.98
C ALA A 22 6.96 11.92 7.21
N LEU A 23 7.55 10.74 7.07
CA LEU A 23 8.26 10.04 8.15
C LEU A 23 9.41 10.90 8.71
N GLY A 24 10.26 11.43 7.84
CA GLY A 24 11.39 12.29 8.22
C GLY A 24 10.96 13.60 8.91
N SER A 25 9.72 14.03 8.66
CA SER A 25 9.14 15.25 9.25
C SER A 25 8.29 15.00 10.50
N GLY A 26 8.17 13.74 10.95
CA GLY A 26 7.35 13.38 12.11
C GLY A 26 5.84 13.33 11.84
N PHE A 27 5.41 13.37 10.59
CA PHE A 27 4.00 13.31 10.20
C PHE A 27 3.53 11.86 10.01
N TYR A 28 3.54 11.07 11.09
CA TYR A 28 3.36 9.61 11.02
C TYR A 28 2.01 9.18 10.43
N ASN A 29 0.90 9.87 10.75
CA ASN A 29 -0.39 9.55 10.14
C ASN A 29 -0.38 9.76 8.61
N ALA A 30 0.20 10.86 8.14
CA ALA A 30 0.32 11.15 6.70
C ALA A 30 1.28 10.17 6.01
N CYS A 31 2.34 9.75 6.71
CA CYS A 31 3.25 8.70 6.27
C CYS A 31 2.48 7.39 6.01
N LEU A 32 1.76 6.88 7.02
CA LEU A 32 1.00 5.63 6.90
C LEU A 32 -0.07 5.68 5.80
N GLN A 33 -0.81 6.79 5.69
CA GLN A 33 -1.80 6.96 4.61
C GLN A 33 -1.16 6.88 3.22
N ASN A 34 -0.02 7.52 3.03
CA ASN A 34 0.69 7.46 1.75
C ASN A 34 1.26 6.06 1.47
N ILE A 35 1.68 5.33 2.50
CA ILE A 35 2.13 3.94 2.33
C ILE A 35 0.99 3.04 1.88
N GLN A 36 -0.17 3.09 2.54
CA GLN A 36 -1.33 2.30 2.14
C GLN A 36 -1.70 2.62 0.68
N GLN A 37 -1.70 3.90 0.30
CA GLN A 37 -1.96 4.33 -1.07
C GLN A 37 -0.91 3.86 -2.08
N ALA A 38 0.36 3.81 -1.69
CA ALA A 38 1.43 3.29 -2.54
C ALA A 38 1.23 1.79 -2.80
N VAL A 39 1.05 0.99 -1.74
CA VAL A 39 0.82 -0.46 -1.86
C VAL A 39 -0.42 -0.77 -2.69
N GLU A 40 -1.53 -0.07 -2.44
CA GLU A 40 -2.77 -0.22 -3.22
C GLU A 40 -2.51 -0.03 -4.71
N LYS A 41 -1.80 1.04 -5.08
CA LYS A 41 -1.52 1.37 -6.48
C LYS A 41 -0.52 0.42 -7.12
N PHE A 42 0.50 -0.04 -6.41
CA PHE A 42 1.41 -1.08 -6.92
C PHE A 42 0.67 -2.38 -7.23
N LEU A 43 -0.20 -2.85 -6.31
CA LEU A 43 -0.99 -4.06 -6.55
C LEU A 43 -1.93 -3.89 -7.76
N LYS A 44 -2.56 -2.72 -7.90
CA LYS A 44 -3.38 -2.39 -9.08
C LYS A 44 -2.56 -2.35 -10.37
N ALA A 45 -1.34 -1.80 -10.34
CA ALA A 45 -0.45 -1.86 -11.49
C ALA A 45 -0.12 -3.31 -11.88
N ALA A 46 0.17 -4.19 -10.91
CA ALA A 46 0.42 -5.60 -11.16
C ALA A 46 -0.79 -6.32 -11.79
N LEU A 47 -2.01 -6.06 -11.30
CA LEU A 47 -3.24 -6.61 -11.89
C LEU A 47 -3.42 -6.16 -13.34
N LEU A 48 -3.17 -4.89 -13.64
CA LEU A 48 -3.25 -4.36 -15.01
C LEU A 48 -2.23 -5.01 -15.95
N VAL A 49 -1.00 -5.29 -15.48
CA VAL A 49 -0.01 -6.04 -16.27
C VAL A 49 -0.54 -7.42 -16.65
N GLN A 50 -1.27 -8.08 -15.74
CA GLN A 50 -1.91 -9.37 -16.00
C GLN A 50 -3.22 -9.28 -16.79
N ASN A 51 -3.62 -8.09 -17.25
CA ASN A 51 -4.91 -7.83 -17.89
C ASN A 51 -6.13 -8.18 -17.00
N GLU A 52 -5.97 -8.18 -15.69
CA GLU A 52 -7.05 -8.37 -14.73
C GLU A 52 -7.87 -7.07 -14.57
N PRO A 53 -9.20 -7.15 -14.44
CA PRO A 53 -10.04 -5.98 -14.24
C PRO A 53 -9.80 -5.37 -12.85
N LEU A 54 -9.60 -4.05 -12.81
CA LEU A 54 -9.48 -3.34 -11.54
C LEU A 54 -10.81 -3.28 -10.79
N GLN A 55 -10.82 -3.82 -9.58
CA GLN A 55 -11.92 -3.59 -8.66
C GLN A 55 -11.84 -2.21 -8.01
N LYS A 56 -13.01 -1.58 -7.83
CA LYS A 56 -13.15 -0.33 -7.07
C LYS A 56 -13.12 -0.61 -5.57
N THR A 57 -11.98 -1.07 -5.08
CA THR A 57 -11.71 -1.34 -3.66
C THR A 57 -10.42 -0.66 -3.22
N HIS A 58 -10.33 -0.39 -1.92
CA HIS A 58 -9.15 0.10 -1.22
C HIS A 58 -8.58 -0.94 -0.25
N ASN A 59 -9.20 -2.14 -0.17
CA ASN A 59 -8.78 -3.19 0.71
C ASN A 59 -7.57 -3.94 0.12
N ILE A 60 -6.45 -3.88 0.84
CA ILE A 60 -5.16 -4.44 0.44
C ILE A 60 -5.23 -5.96 0.40
N GLU A 61 -5.85 -6.61 1.39
CA GLU A 61 -6.00 -8.06 1.40
C GLU A 61 -6.71 -8.58 0.14
N THR A 62 -7.79 -7.91 -0.28
CA THR A 62 -8.55 -8.26 -1.48
C THR A 62 -7.68 -8.13 -2.75
N LEU A 63 -6.93 -7.03 -2.87
CA LEU A 63 -6.04 -6.82 -4.02
C LEU A 63 -4.88 -7.81 -4.03
N PHE A 64 -4.26 -8.07 -2.87
CA PHE A 64 -3.20 -9.06 -2.71
C PHE A 64 -3.65 -10.44 -3.17
N ARG A 65 -4.82 -10.91 -2.70
CA ARG A 65 -5.37 -12.20 -3.12
C ARG A 65 -5.64 -12.29 -4.61
N GLN A 66 -6.06 -11.19 -5.25
CA GLN A 66 -6.24 -11.14 -6.71
C GLN A 66 -4.91 -11.22 -7.46
N VAL A 67 -3.88 -10.51 -7.00
CA VAL A 67 -2.54 -10.55 -7.58
C VAL A 67 -1.94 -11.95 -7.47
N VAL A 68 -2.08 -12.60 -6.32
CA VAL A 68 -1.63 -13.99 -6.15
C VAL A 68 -2.42 -14.94 -7.05
N ALA A 69 -3.75 -14.76 -7.16
CA ALA A 69 -4.58 -15.59 -8.02
C ALA A 69 -4.27 -15.44 -9.52
N SER A 70 -3.73 -14.30 -9.96
CA SER A 70 -3.27 -14.09 -11.34
C SER A 70 -1.86 -14.65 -11.60
N GLY A 71 -1.23 -15.29 -10.61
CA GLY A 71 0.08 -15.93 -10.73
C GLY A 71 1.26 -15.01 -10.46
N VAL A 72 1.03 -13.79 -9.96
CA VAL A 72 2.08 -12.87 -9.57
C VAL A 72 2.42 -13.04 -8.10
N GLU A 73 3.69 -13.30 -7.80
CA GLU A 73 4.19 -13.35 -6.43
C GLU A 73 4.60 -11.96 -5.95
N VAL A 74 3.93 -11.47 -4.90
CA VAL A 74 4.32 -10.27 -4.16
C VAL A 74 4.67 -10.62 -2.72
N GLU A 75 5.65 -9.94 -2.16
CA GLU A 75 6.23 -10.27 -0.85
C GLU A 75 5.49 -9.51 0.28
N LEU A 76 4.24 -9.92 0.50
CA LEU A 76 3.35 -9.51 1.60
C LEU A 76 2.76 -10.75 2.28
N SER A 77 2.56 -10.68 3.60
CA SER A 77 1.75 -11.67 4.34
C SER A 77 0.29 -11.20 4.52
N GLU A 78 -0.58 -12.09 5.03
CA GLU A 78 -1.94 -11.70 5.41
C GLU A 78 -1.93 -10.69 6.57
N GLU A 79 -1.00 -10.83 7.52
CA GLU A 79 -0.82 -9.88 8.63
C GLU A 79 -0.33 -8.51 8.13
N ASP A 80 0.57 -8.47 7.14
CA ASP A 80 0.98 -7.22 6.50
C ASP A 80 -0.24 -6.52 5.87
N CYS A 81 -1.12 -7.28 5.20
CA CYS A 81 -2.34 -6.73 4.60
C CYS A 81 -3.31 -6.19 5.66
N GLU A 82 -3.54 -6.93 6.75
CA GLU A 82 -4.39 -6.51 7.86
C GLU A 82 -3.88 -5.21 8.49
N LEU A 83 -2.57 -5.11 8.72
CA LEU A 83 -1.95 -3.88 9.22
C LEU A 83 -2.20 -2.71 8.26
N LEU A 84 -1.95 -2.88 6.97
CA LEU A 84 -2.13 -1.83 5.98
C LEU A 84 -3.60 -1.40 5.82
N ASP A 85 -4.53 -2.34 5.91
CA ASP A 85 -5.97 -2.05 5.89
C ASP A 85 -6.43 -1.33 7.17
N SER A 86 -5.81 -1.64 8.31
CA SER A 86 -6.10 -0.97 9.58
C SER A 86 -5.75 0.52 9.57
N ILE A 87 -4.73 0.95 8.82
CA ILE A 87 -4.28 2.35 8.71
C ILE A 87 -5.44 3.30 8.36
N TYR A 88 -6.40 2.82 7.57
CA TYR A 88 -7.56 3.61 7.16
C TYR A 88 -8.40 4.12 8.33
N ILE A 89 -8.54 3.33 9.40
CA ILE A 89 -9.49 3.62 10.49
C ILE A 89 -8.98 4.72 11.45
N PRO A 90 -7.77 4.62 12.03
CA PRO A 90 -7.21 5.65 12.92
C PRO A 90 -7.02 6.99 12.20
N SER A 91 -6.73 6.95 10.90
CA SER A 91 -6.51 8.15 10.11
C SER A 91 -7.79 8.96 9.86
N LYS A 92 -8.97 8.34 9.99
CA LYS A 92 -10.29 8.99 9.84
C LYS A 92 -10.96 9.32 11.17
N TYR A 93 -10.60 8.64 12.25
CA TYR A 93 -11.19 8.80 13.57
C TYR A 93 -10.11 8.98 14.64
N PRO A 94 -9.59 10.22 14.83
CA PRO A 94 -8.50 10.50 15.77
C PRO A 94 -8.92 10.39 17.26
N SER A 95 -10.22 10.41 17.56
CA SER A 95 -10.75 10.21 18.92
C SER A 95 -11.23 8.77 19.09
N GLY A 96 -10.50 8.01 19.92
CA GLY A 96 -10.74 6.60 20.18
C GLY A 96 -12.15 6.28 20.71
N SER A 97 -12.70 5.17 20.23
CA SER A 97 -13.77 4.44 20.93
C SER A 97 -13.94 2.98 20.52
N VAL A 98 -13.16 2.43 19.56
CA VAL A 98 -13.44 1.06 19.06
C VAL A 98 -12.22 0.18 18.76
N LEU A 99 -10.98 0.69 18.73
CA LEU A 99 -9.81 -0.12 18.36
C LEU A 99 -8.73 -0.11 19.45
N PRO A 100 -7.96 -1.21 19.62
CA PRO A 100 -6.82 -1.27 20.54
C PRO A 100 -5.82 -0.15 20.22
N GLU A 101 -4.95 0.20 21.18
CA GLU A 101 -3.98 1.30 21.20
C GLU A 101 -3.10 1.41 19.93
N PHE A 102 -3.68 1.78 18.78
CA PHE A 102 -2.95 2.03 17.55
C PHE A 102 -2.69 3.53 17.47
N SER A 103 -1.45 3.91 17.78
CA SER A 103 -0.94 5.26 17.57
C SER A 103 0.10 5.19 16.46
N PRO A 104 -0.07 5.91 15.34
CA PRO A 104 0.97 6.05 14.34
C PRO A 104 2.28 6.53 14.98
N ASP A 105 3.35 5.76 14.81
CA ASP A 105 4.68 6.09 15.29
C ASP A 105 5.72 5.91 14.18
N LYS A 106 6.98 6.16 14.54
CA LYS A 106 8.10 6.09 13.61
C LYS A 106 8.40 4.64 13.23
N GLU A 107 8.34 3.73 14.18
CA GLU A 107 8.66 2.32 14.06
C GLU A 107 7.71 1.62 13.08
N ILE A 108 6.39 1.80 13.24
CA ILE A 108 5.37 1.32 12.31
C ILE A 108 5.57 1.97 10.94
N GLY A 109 5.88 3.27 10.90
CA GLY A 109 6.17 3.96 9.64
C GLY A 109 7.34 3.34 8.87
N ILE A 110 8.44 3.00 9.56
CA ILE A 110 9.60 2.32 8.95
C ILE A 110 9.19 0.93 8.45
N GLN A 111 8.51 0.15 9.28
CA GLN A 111 8.06 -1.21 8.93
C GLN A 111 7.18 -1.19 7.67
N CYS A 112 6.20 -0.28 7.62
CA CYS A 112 5.29 -0.16 6.48
C CYS A 112 6.02 0.34 5.21
N ILE A 113 7.05 1.19 5.32
CA ILE A 113 7.88 1.58 4.16
C ILE A 113 8.63 0.37 3.62
N GLU A 114 9.19 -0.47 4.49
CA GLU A 114 9.88 -1.70 4.06
C GLU A 114 8.93 -2.66 3.33
N MET A 115 7.68 -2.80 3.82
CA MET A 115 6.64 -3.56 3.11
C MET A 115 6.39 -2.99 1.71
N ALA A 116 6.17 -1.68 1.60
CA ALA A 116 5.91 -1.03 0.32
C ALA A 116 7.08 -1.15 -0.67
N GLU A 117 8.33 -1.12 -0.19
CA GLU A 117 9.53 -1.33 -1.00
C GLU A 117 9.62 -2.74 -1.57
N ARG A 118 9.29 -3.76 -0.77
CA ARG A 118 9.25 -5.14 -1.24
C ARG A 118 8.22 -5.31 -2.35
N VAL A 119 7.02 -4.75 -2.17
CA VAL A 119 5.96 -4.74 -3.19
C VAL A 119 6.42 -3.98 -4.43
N ARG A 120 6.93 -2.75 -4.27
CA ARG A 120 7.45 -1.92 -5.36
C ARG A 120 8.44 -2.69 -6.22
N LYS A 121 9.43 -3.33 -5.61
CA LYS A 121 10.47 -4.09 -6.32
C LYS A 121 9.85 -5.21 -7.16
N LYS A 122 8.92 -5.98 -6.59
CA LYS A 122 8.24 -7.06 -7.30
C LYS A 122 7.42 -6.55 -8.48
N VAL A 123 6.71 -5.43 -8.32
CA VAL A 123 5.90 -4.86 -9.40
C VAL A 123 6.76 -4.19 -10.47
N GLN A 124 7.89 -3.58 -10.09
CA GLN A 124 8.84 -2.99 -11.02
C GLN A 124 9.40 -4.02 -12.00
N ASP A 125 9.59 -5.27 -11.57
CA ASP A 125 10.06 -6.35 -12.44
C ASP A 125 8.99 -6.82 -13.46
N LEU A 126 7.73 -6.38 -13.31
CA LEU A 126 6.58 -6.73 -14.16
C LEU A 126 6.20 -5.64 -15.18
N VAL A 127 6.52 -4.37 -14.87
CA VAL A 127 6.19 -3.16 -15.65
C VAL A 127 7.35 -2.80 -16.56
#